data_AF-A0A2K2REW4-F1
#
_entry.id   AF-A0A2K2REW4-F1
#
_cell.length_a   1.000
_cell.length_b   1.000
_cell.length_c   1.000
_cell.angle_alpha   90.00
_cell.angle_beta   90.00
_cell.angle_gamma   90.00
#
_symmetry.space_group_name_H-M   'P 1'
#
loop_
_entity.id
_entity.type
_entity.pdbx_description
1 polymer ?
#
loop_
_entity_poly.entity_id
_entity_poly.type
_entity_poly.pdbx_seq_one_letter_code
_entity_poly.pdbx_strand_id
1 'polypeptide(L)'
;MPLSMELLPESTLRDVIGLLVRVVESAGALIIFVGAVWAFAQFLLAGLRRDRKLSGFNRIRLSLGRFLVLGLEFQLAGDVLRTAVAPSFAEIGQLAAIAAIRTALNYFLGREIAQERAELDAREKTSA
;
A
#
# COMPACT_ATOMS: atom_id res chain seq x y z
N MET A 1 -32.70 -38.20 -4.91
CA MET A 1 -32.23 -36.89 -5.41
C MET A 1 -32.74 -35.79 -4.48
N PRO A 2 -32.23 -35.73 -3.24
CA PRO A 2 -31.70 -34.43 -2.77
C PRO A 2 -30.64 -34.61 -1.66
N LEU A 3 -29.35 -34.35 -1.92
CA LEU A 3 -28.31 -34.08 -0.88
C LEU A 3 -26.92 -33.81 -1.48
N SER A 4 -26.81 -33.43 -2.76
CA SER A 4 -25.55 -32.91 -3.33
C SER A 4 -25.28 -31.44 -2.95
N MET A 5 -26.06 -30.89 -2.02
CA MET A 5 -25.88 -29.59 -1.36
C MET A 5 -25.18 -29.73 0.01
N GLU A 6 -24.57 -30.88 0.28
CA GLU A 6 -23.59 -31.03 1.35
C GLU A 6 -22.18 -30.88 0.74
N LEU A 7 -21.50 -29.82 1.20
CA LEU A 7 -20.04 -29.79 1.37
C LEU A 7 -19.20 -29.64 0.08
N LEU A 8 -19.09 -28.42 -0.45
CA LEU A 8 -17.73 -27.99 -0.80
C LEU A 8 -16.93 -28.14 0.50
N PRO A 9 -15.89 -28.99 0.57
CA PRO A 9 -15.08 -29.11 1.78
C PRO A 9 -14.63 -27.71 2.19
N GLU A 10 -14.75 -27.33 3.46
CA GLU A 10 -14.31 -25.99 3.88
C GLU A 10 -12.83 -25.71 3.53
N SER A 11 -12.03 -26.78 3.33
CA SER A 11 -10.69 -26.70 2.76
C SER A 11 -10.69 -26.20 1.31
N THR A 12 -11.56 -26.71 0.43
CA THR A 12 -11.68 -26.25 -0.96
C THR A 12 -12.09 -24.80 -1.03
N LEU A 13 -13.02 -24.35 -0.17
CA LEU A 13 -13.39 -22.94 -0.11
C LEU A 13 -12.23 -22.05 0.33
N ARG A 14 -11.47 -22.46 1.37
CA ARG A 14 -10.27 -21.75 1.83
C ARG A 14 -9.17 -21.70 0.77
N ASP A 15 -8.92 -22.80 0.07
CA ASP A 15 -7.89 -22.88 -0.98
C ASP A 15 -8.25 -21.98 -2.18
N VAL A 16 -9.52 -22.01 -2.60
CA VAL A 16 -10.01 -21.16 -3.70
C VAL A 16 -9.90 -19.69 -3.32
N ILE A 17 -10.33 -19.30 -2.12
CA ILE A 17 -10.25 -17.89 -1.71
C ILE A 17 -8.80 -17.47 -1.50
N GLY A 18 -7.94 -18.35 -0.96
CA GLY A 18 -6.51 -18.09 -0.86
C GLY A 18 -5.85 -17.86 -2.23
N LEU A 19 -6.25 -18.61 -3.25
CA LEU A 19 -5.82 -18.39 -4.63
C LEU A 19 -6.32 -17.02 -5.16
N LEU A 20 -7.60 -16.70 -4.94
CA LEU A 20 -8.17 -15.42 -5.36
C LEU A 20 -7.47 -14.23 -4.70
N VAL A 21 -7.21 -14.30 -3.40
CA VAL A 21 -6.46 -13.27 -2.66
C VAL A 21 -5.08 -13.06 -3.29
N ARG A 22 -4.32 -14.14 -3.54
CA ARG A 22 -2.98 -14.04 -4.16
C ARG A 22 -3.04 -13.42 -5.55
N VAL A 23 -4.02 -13.80 -6.37
CA VAL A 23 -4.20 -13.24 -7.72
C VAL A 23 -4.52 -11.75 -7.66
N VAL A 24 -5.45 -11.36 -6.79
CA VAL A 24 -5.88 -9.97 -6.61
C VAL A 24 -4.74 -9.10 -6.07
N GLU A 25 -4.04 -9.57 -5.03
CA GLU A 25 -2.87 -8.89 -4.46
C GLU A 25 -1.74 -8.74 -5.49
N SER A 26 -1.46 -9.79 -6.26
CA SER A 26 -0.44 -9.77 -7.30
C SER A 26 -0.79 -8.80 -8.42
N ALA A 27 -2.07 -8.74 -8.81
CA ALA A 27 -2.53 -7.75 -9.78
C ALA A 27 -2.36 -6.32 -9.26
N GLY A 28 -2.75 -6.05 -8.02
CA GLY A 28 -2.55 -4.75 -7.37
C GLY A 28 -1.07 -4.35 -7.29
N ALA A 29 -0.20 -5.28 -6.87
CA ALA A 29 1.25 -5.08 -6.83
C ALA A 29 1.84 -4.80 -8.22
N LEU A 30 1.39 -5.52 -9.25
CA LEU A 30 1.83 -5.32 -10.64
C LEU A 30 1.41 -3.93 -11.15
N ILE A 31 0.18 -3.49 -10.88
CA ILE A 31 -0.31 -2.16 -11.26
C ILE A 31 0.56 -1.06 -10.64
N ILE A 32 0.86 -1.17 -9.34
CA ILE A 32 1.73 -0.23 -8.62
C ILE A 32 3.14 -0.24 -9.23
N PHE A 33 3.69 -1.43 -9.47
CA PHE A 33 5.03 -1.59 -10.02
C PHE A 33 5.15 -0.95 -11.41
N VAL A 34 4.20 -1.22 -12.31
CA VAL A 34 4.16 -0.63 -13.65
C VAL A 34 4.07 0.89 -13.57
N GLY A 35 3.19 1.42 -12.71
CA GLY A 35 3.05 2.86 -12.48
C GLY A 35 4.35 3.50 -11.96
N ALA A 36 5.03 2.84 -11.03
CA ALA A 36 6.29 3.29 -10.46
C ALA A 36 7.42 3.30 -11.50
N VAL A 37 7.59 2.22 -12.27
CA VAL A 37 8.59 2.13 -13.34
C VAL A 37 8.34 3.20 -14.40
N TRP A 38 7.08 3.38 -14.81
CA TRP A 38 6.70 4.41 -15.77
C TRP A 38 7.02 5.82 -15.24
N ALA A 39 6.65 6.12 -14.00
CA ALA A 39 6.90 7.42 -13.38
C ALA A 39 8.40 7.71 -13.22
N PHE A 40 9.18 6.70 -12.82
CA PHE A 40 10.62 6.78 -12.69
C PHE A 40 11.31 7.06 -14.03
N ALA A 41 10.93 6.32 -15.08
CA ALA A 41 11.45 6.56 -16.43
C ALA A 41 11.16 7.98 -16.90
N GLN A 42 9.91 8.45 -16.75
CA GLN A 42 9.54 9.82 -17.13
C GLN A 42 10.29 10.88 -16.33
N PHE A 43 10.51 10.64 -15.03
CA PHE A 43 11.29 11.54 -14.19
C PHE A 43 12.75 11.66 -14.67
N LEU A 44 13.41 10.54 -15.00
CA LEU A 44 14.76 10.56 -15.55
C LEU A 44 14.84 11.29 -16.90
N LEU A 45 13.91 11.02 -17.82
CA LEU A 45 13.86 11.70 -19.11
C LEU A 45 13.63 13.22 -18.95
N ALA A 46 12.75 13.63 -18.03
CA ALA A 46 12.50 15.05 -17.75
C ALA A 46 13.70 15.74 -17.11
N GLY A 47 14.40 15.07 -16.19
CA GLY A 47 15.64 15.56 -15.59
C GLY A 47 16.76 15.77 -16.61
N LEU A 48 16.87 14.87 -17.60
CA LEU A 48 17.88 14.95 -18.65
C LEU A 48 17.60 16.08 -19.66
N ARG A 49 16.33 16.42 -19.90
CA ARG A 49 15.93 17.45 -20.88
C ARG A 49 16.02 18.90 -20.38
N ARG A 50 16.45 19.16 -19.14
CA ARG A 50 16.50 20.51 -18.52
C ARG A 50 15.15 21.26 -18.55
N ASP A 51 14.05 20.59 -18.87
CA ASP A 51 12.69 21.14 -18.85
C ASP A 51 12.18 21.19 -17.41
N ARG A 52 12.65 22.20 -16.66
CA ARG A 52 12.24 22.49 -15.27
C ARG A 52 10.80 23.04 -15.14
N LYS A 53 9.90 22.72 -16.07
CA LYS A 53 8.50 23.16 -15.93
C LYS A 53 7.82 22.31 -14.86
N LEU A 54 7.43 22.98 -13.76
CA LEU A 54 6.67 22.41 -12.64
C LEU A 54 5.43 21.60 -13.07
N SER A 55 4.84 21.91 -14.25
CA SER A 55 3.69 21.16 -14.77
C SER A 55 4.01 19.72 -15.18
N GLY A 56 5.23 19.43 -15.64
CA GLY A 56 5.65 18.09 -16.05
C GLY A 56 5.76 17.14 -14.86
N PHE A 57 6.37 17.61 -13.77
CA PHE A 57 6.49 16.84 -12.53
C PHE A 57 5.12 16.57 -11.89
N ASN A 58 4.24 17.58 -11.88
CA ASN A 58 2.87 17.39 -11.36
C ASN A 58 2.09 16.34 -12.17
N ARG A 59 2.26 16.30 -13.50
CA ARG A 59 1.61 15.30 -14.35
C ARG A 59 2.13 13.88 -14.10
N ILE A 60 3.43 13.70 -13.89
CA ILE A 60 4.02 12.40 -13.52
C ILE A 60 3.46 11.95 -12.17
N ARG A 61 3.45 12.84 -11.18
CA ARG A 61 2.92 12.56 -9.83
C ARG A 61 1.43 12.20 -9.86
N LEU A 62 0.59 12.95 -10.59
CA LEU A 62 -0.83 12.65 -10.74
C LEU A 62 -1.07 11.30 -11.41
N SER A 63 -0.28 10.97 -12.42
CA SER A 63 -0.40 9.69 -13.13
C SER A 63 0.02 8.53 -12.22
N LEU A 64 1.14 8.64 -11.52
CA LEU A 64 1.56 7.67 -10.49
C LEU A 64 0.48 7.49 -9.43
N GLY A 65 -0.10 8.59 -8.95
CA GLY A 65 -1.21 8.56 -7.98
C GLY A 65 -2.39 7.70 -8.44
N ARG A 66 -2.73 7.72 -9.74
CA ARG A 66 -3.81 6.86 -10.29
C ARG A 66 -3.46 5.38 -10.24
N PHE A 67 -2.22 5.01 -10.57
CA PHE A 67 -1.76 3.62 -10.44
C PHE A 67 -1.75 3.16 -8.98
N LEU A 68 -1.32 4.03 -8.06
CA LEU A 68 -1.33 3.72 -6.62
C LEU A 68 -2.75 3.50 -6.10
N VAL A 69 -3.68 4.41 -6.41
CA VAL A 69 -5.08 4.27 -5.98
C VAL A 69 -5.68 2.97 -6.51
N LEU A 70 -5.52 2.69 -7.80
CA LEU A 70 -6.03 1.46 -8.40
C LEU A 70 -5.41 0.21 -7.75
N GLY A 71 -4.09 0.18 -7.58
CA GLY A 71 -3.44 -0.96 -6.93
C GLY A 71 -3.87 -1.17 -5.48
N LEU A 72 -4.15 -0.07 -4.75
CA LEU A 72 -4.67 -0.12 -3.38
C LEU A 72 -6.11 -0.63 -3.32
N GLU A 73 -6.96 -0.30 -4.30
CA GLU A 73 -8.31 -0.88 -4.41
C GLU A 73 -8.27 -2.40 -4.56
N PHE A 74 -7.31 -2.91 -5.35
CA PHE A 74 -7.07 -4.36 -5.46
C PHE A 74 -6.55 -4.96 -4.15
N GLN A 75 -5.56 -4.34 -3.50
CA GLN A 75 -5.07 -4.83 -2.20
C GLN A 75 -6.17 -4.87 -1.15
N LEU A 76 -7.00 -3.82 -1.09
CA LEU A 76 -8.17 -3.76 -0.20
C LEU A 76 -9.17 -4.88 -0.52
N ALA A 77 -9.42 -5.18 -1.80
CA ALA A 77 -10.28 -6.30 -2.18
C ALA A 77 -9.70 -7.65 -1.69
N GLY A 78 -8.37 -7.83 -1.77
CA GLY A 78 -7.69 -9.00 -1.19
C GLY A 78 -7.86 -9.10 0.33
N ASP A 79 -7.75 -7.99 1.05
CA ASP A 79 -7.96 -7.94 2.50
C ASP A 79 -9.42 -8.25 2.88
N VAL A 80 -10.39 -7.70 2.14
CA VAL A 80 -11.82 -8.02 2.34
C VAL A 80 -12.07 -9.51 2.13
N LEU A 81 -11.52 -10.10 1.06
CA LEU A 81 -11.62 -11.54 0.78
C LEU A 81 -11.01 -12.39 1.91
N ARG A 82 -9.86 -11.98 2.47
CA ARG A 82 -9.21 -12.68 3.58
C ARG A 82 -10.06 -12.63 4.86
N THR A 83 -10.74 -11.51 5.13
CA THR A 83 -11.63 -11.39 6.29
C THR A 83 -12.93 -12.20 6.16
N ALA A 84 -13.36 -12.54 4.94
CA ALA A 84 -14.63 -13.22 4.68
C ALA A 84 -14.66 -14.72 5.03
N VAL A 85 -13.51 -15.39 5.19
CA VAL A 85 -13.43 -16.88 5.29
C VAL A 85 -13.10 -17.41 6.68
N ALA A 86 -13.30 -16.59 7.72
CA ALA A 86 -12.91 -16.87 9.11
C ALA A 86 -11.38 -17.03 9.26
N PRO A 87 -10.69 -16.03 9.83
CA PRO A 87 -9.23 -16.03 9.89
C PRO A 87 -8.75 -17.02 10.94
N SER A 88 -7.72 -17.80 10.61
CA SER A 88 -7.01 -18.56 11.64
C SER A 88 -6.39 -17.59 12.64
N PHE A 89 -6.32 -17.94 13.93
CA PHE A 89 -5.66 -17.10 14.93
C PHE A 89 -4.22 -16.72 14.55
N ALA A 90 -3.55 -17.55 13.74
CA ALA A 90 -2.22 -17.26 13.18
C ALA A 90 -2.22 -16.11 12.17
N GLU A 91 -3.20 -16.05 11.26
CA GLU A 91 -3.34 -14.97 10.27
C GLU A 91 -3.75 -13.65 10.93
N ILE A 92 -4.65 -13.69 11.92
CA ILE A 92 -4.96 -12.52 12.75
C ILE A 92 -3.69 -12.02 13.45
N GLY A 93 -2.90 -12.93 14.01
CA GLY A 93 -1.64 -12.63 14.68
C GLY A 93 -0.62 -11.96 13.76
N GLN A 94 -0.44 -12.46 12.53
CA GLN A 94 0.46 -11.85 11.54
C GLN A 94 0.00 -10.44 11.15
N LEU A 95 -1.29 -10.26 10.87
CA LEU A 95 -1.84 -8.96 10.49
C LEU A 95 -1.67 -7.94 11.63
N ALA A 96 -1.97 -8.36 12.87
CA ALA A 96 -1.80 -7.53 14.06
C ALA A 96 -0.32 -7.14 14.28
N ALA A 97 0.62 -8.07 14.05
CA ALA A 97 2.05 -7.78 14.16
C ALA A 97 2.50 -6.74 13.12
N ILE A 98 2.10 -6.89 11.85
CA ILE A 98 2.44 -5.93 10.79
C ILE A 98 1.86 -4.55 11.11
N ALA A 99 0.60 -4.49 11.54
CA ALA A 99 -0.07 -3.24 11.92
C ALA A 99 0.63 -2.57 13.12
N ALA A 100 1.02 -3.34 14.14
CA ALA A 100 1.74 -2.85 15.30
C ALA A 100 3.10 -2.26 14.92
N ILE A 101 3.89 -2.96 14.10
CA ILE A 101 5.20 -2.48 13.64
C ILE A 101 5.03 -1.17 12.86
N ARG A 102 4.09 -1.12 11.93
CA ARG A 102 3.81 0.09 11.14
C ARG A 102 3.44 1.27 12.05
N THR A 103 2.62 1.01 13.07
CA THR A 103 2.19 2.04 14.03
C THR A 103 3.36 2.53 14.87
N ALA A 104 4.17 1.63 15.41
CA ALA A 104 5.34 1.98 16.21
C ALA A 104 6.35 2.81 15.40
N LEU A 105 6.70 2.37 14.18
CA LEU A 105 7.63 3.08 13.32
C LEU A 105 7.11 4.48 12.94
N ASN A 106 5.86 4.59 12.49
CA ASN A 106 5.27 5.89 12.16
C ASN A 106 5.19 6.81 13.38
N TYR A 107 4.93 6.27 14.57
CA TYR A 107 4.90 7.04 15.81
C TYR A 107 6.27 7.61 16.17
N PHE A 108 7.32 6.76 16.17
CA PHE A 108 8.68 7.22 16.49
C PHE A 108 9.17 8.26 15.48
N LEU A 109 8.98 8.01 14.19
CA LEU A 109 9.40 8.94 13.15
C LEU A 109 8.66 10.28 13.25
N GLY A 110 7.34 10.25 13.49
CA GLY A 110 6.54 11.46 13.69
C GLY A 110 7.00 12.26 14.91
N ARG A 111 7.41 11.57 15.98
CA ARG A 111 7.93 12.19 17.20
C ARG A 111 9.30 12.84 16.96
N GLU A 112 10.23 12.16 16.30
CA GLU A 112 11.56 12.72 15.99
C GLU A 112 11.44 13.97 15.11
N ILE A 113 10.61 13.92 14.06
CA ILE A 113 10.35 15.08 13.19
C ILE A 113 9.74 16.25 13.97
N ALA A 114 8.84 15.98 14.92
CA ALA A 114 8.23 17.01 15.75
C ALA A 114 9.26 17.66 16.70
N GLN A 115 10.18 16.87 17.26
CA GLN A 115 11.26 17.38 18.11
C GLN A 115 12.22 18.27 17.31
N GLU A 116 12.65 17.81 16.14
CA GLU A 116 13.56 18.56 15.27
C GLU A 116 12.96 19.89 14.82
N ARG A 117 11.66 19.92 14.47
CA ARG A 117 10.94 21.17 14.14
C ARG A 117 10.88 22.14 15.33
N ALA A 118 10.61 21.64 16.54
CA ALA A 118 10.54 22.48 17.73
C ALA A 118 11.90 23.11 18.08
N GLU A 119 13.00 22.39 17.87
CA GLU A 119 14.36 22.93 18.05
C GLU A 119 14.71 24.02 17.02
N LEU A 120 14.29 23.86 15.77
CA LEU A 120 14.48 24.87 14.72
C LEU A 120 13.71 26.16 15.03
N ASP A 121 12.44 26.05 15.42
CA ASP A 121 11.60 27.20 15.78
C ASP A 121 12.15 27.96 17.02
N ALA A 122 12.73 27.23 17.97
CA ALA A 122 13.37 27.83 19.14
C ALA A 122 14.66 28.61 18.78
N ARG A 123 15.46 28.10 17.83
CA ARG A 123 16.67 28.77 17.34
C ARG A 123 16.37 30.05 16.55
N GLU A 124 15.29 30.06 15.78
CA GLU A 124 14.85 31.25 15.03
C GLU A 124 14.43 32.39 15.98
N LYS A 125 13.68 32.08 17.05
CA LYS A 125 13.26 33.07 18.06
C LYS A 125 14.37 33.64 18.93
N THR A 126 15.49 32.93 19.10
CA THR A 126 16.67 33.44 19.83
C THR A 126 17.57 34.31 18.94
N SER A 127 17.44 34.21 17.62
CA SER A 127 18.25 34.98 16.65
C SER A 127 17.56 36.26 16.15
N ALA A 128 16.31 36.49 16.56
CA ALA A 128 15.50 37.69 16.29
C ALA A 128 15.39 38.55 17.56
#